data_AF-A0A3S2WZ85-F1
#
_entry.id   AF-A0A3S2WZ85-F1
#
_cell.length_a   1.000
_cell.length_b   1.000
_cell.length_c   1.000
_cell.angle_alpha   90.00
_cell.angle_beta   90.00
_cell.angle_gamma   90.00
#
_symmetry.space_group_name_H-M   'P 1'
#
loop_
_entity.id
_entity.type
_entity.pdbx_description
1 polymer ?
#
loop_
_entity_poly.entity_id
_entity_poly.type
_entity_poly.pdbx_seq_one_letter_code
_entity_poly.pdbx_strand_id
1 'polypeptide(L)'
;MTQRILFILLSLGTMTGAQAAVQCSSFPNNTVTGSVNDDVVAAGYSCTIAASASVNGNLIQTGPGNLVIRGAVNGAVEESGDGSITIAGGRTGGNVSEADLGGVSVRGGSTIGGSIEESGDGGVNVTVDRPGVVNADILESGNGGVTVVASSGSFEGSVIETGNGSVSVTVAAGQSFKGGIEEYDGGSVTASVEGFFEGNLLELAGGNVLTQGQGTFKGNSEHELPGTCTNSIAAFEGAASNLL
;
A
#
# COMPACT_ATOMS: atom_id res chain seq x y z
N MET A 1 -30.23 -69.63 -6.89
CA MET A 1 -30.61 -68.21 -6.69
C MET A 1 -30.20 -67.78 -5.29
N THR A 2 -29.09 -67.03 -5.15
CA THR A 2 -28.91 -65.98 -4.14
C THR A 2 -27.57 -65.29 -4.38
N GLN A 3 -27.62 -64.20 -5.14
CA GLN A 3 -26.51 -63.31 -5.44
C GLN A 3 -26.35 -62.36 -4.25
N ARG A 4 -25.19 -62.37 -3.59
CA ARG A 4 -24.87 -61.46 -2.49
C ARG A 4 -24.63 -60.06 -3.06
N ILE A 5 -25.51 -59.13 -2.75
CA ILE A 5 -25.39 -57.71 -3.09
C ILE A 5 -24.37 -57.07 -2.15
N LEU A 6 -23.35 -56.47 -2.75
CA LEU A 6 -22.30 -55.67 -2.13
C LEU A 6 -22.88 -54.30 -1.77
N PHE A 7 -23.07 -54.01 -0.48
CA PHE A 7 -23.37 -52.65 -0.02
C PHE A 7 -22.08 -51.84 0.05
N ILE A 8 -21.85 -51.00 -0.96
CA ILE A 8 -20.87 -49.92 -0.87
C ILE A 8 -21.58 -48.75 -0.18
N LEU A 9 -21.20 -48.49 1.08
CA LEU A 9 -21.52 -47.23 1.74
C LEU A 9 -20.75 -46.12 1.04
N LEU A 10 -21.44 -45.41 0.15
CA LEU A 10 -21.00 -44.12 -0.38
C LEU A 10 -21.07 -43.12 0.78
N SER A 11 -19.95 -42.90 1.46
CA SER A 11 -19.81 -41.78 2.39
C SER A 11 -19.81 -40.50 1.56
N LEU A 12 -20.98 -39.87 1.44
CA LEU A 12 -21.07 -38.47 1.04
C LEU A 12 -20.31 -37.67 2.09
N GLY A 13 -19.06 -37.32 1.77
CA GLY A 13 -18.31 -36.34 2.52
C GLY A 13 -19.15 -35.08 2.64
N THR A 14 -19.53 -34.75 3.86
CA THR A 14 -20.14 -33.47 4.20
C THR A 14 -19.20 -32.37 3.72
N MET A 15 -19.63 -31.62 2.71
CA MET A 15 -19.04 -30.32 2.38
C MET A 15 -19.16 -29.48 3.64
N THR A 16 -18.05 -29.31 4.36
CA THR A 16 -17.95 -28.43 5.52
C THR A 16 -18.27 -27.02 5.04
N GLY A 17 -19.28 -26.40 5.65
CA GLY A 17 -19.71 -25.04 5.34
C GLY A 17 -18.56 -24.05 5.46
N ALA A 18 -18.71 -22.90 4.80
CA ALA A 18 -17.85 -21.75 5.00
C ALA A 18 -17.65 -21.54 6.51
N GLN A 19 -16.39 -21.63 6.97
CA GLN A 19 -16.07 -21.21 8.33
C GLN A 19 -16.38 -19.72 8.41
N ALA A 20 -17.09 -19.32 9.46
CA ALA A 20 -17.40 -17.92 9.68
C ALA A 20 -16.12 -17.22 10.13
N ALA A 21 -15.78 -16.10 9.49
CA ALA A 21 -14.59 -15.33 9.81
C ALA A 21 -14.47 -15.02 11.31
N VAL A 22 -13.24 -14.98 11.81
CA VAL A 22 -12.93 -14.77 13.22
C VAL A 22 -13.09 -13.30 13.58
N GLN A 23 -13.93 -13.02 14.57
CA GLN A 23 -14.11 -11.65 15.06
C GLN A 23 -12.89 -11.19 15.87
N CYS A 24 -12.30 -10.06 15.53
CA CYS A 24 -11.11 -9.56 16.20
C CYS A 24 -11.39 -9.22 17.67
N SER A 25 -12.63 -8.85 18.01
CA SER A 25 -13.09 -8.65 19.40
C SER A 25 -13.10 -9.92 20.26
N SER A 26 -12.93 -11.11 19.67
CA SER A 26 -12.74 -12.34 20.43
C SER A 26 -11.36 -12.43 21.10
N PHE A 27 -10.41 -11.59 20.68
CA PHE A 27 -9.08 -11.51 21.28
C PHE A 27 -9.00 -10.41 22.34
N PRO A 28 -8.17 -10.58 23.39
CA PRO A 28 -7.93 -9.53 24.38
C PRO A 28 -7.51 -8.22 23.71
N ASN A 29 -8.20 -7.13 24.04
CA ASN A 29 -7.96 -5.79 23.49
C ASN A 29 -7.96 -5.75 21.95
N ASN A 30 -8.79 -6.57 21.30
CA ASN A 30 -8.89 -6.67 19.84
C ASN A 30 -7.51 -6.92 19.18
N THR A 31 -6.65 -7.71 19.84
CA THR A 31 -5.27 -7.93 19.39
C THR A 31 -5.01 -9.41 19.16
N VAL A 32 -4.80 -9.78 17.90
CA VAL A 32 -4.35 -11.12 17.53
C VAL A 32 -2.89 -11.27 17.95
N THR A 33 -2.60 -12.26 18.81
CA THR A 33 -1.25 -12.54 19.33
C THR A 33 -0.68 -13.88 18.87
N GLY A 34 -1.51 -14.71 18.23
CA GLY A 34 -1.13 -16.03 17.71
C GLY A 34 -1.49 -16.19 16.24
N SER A 35 -1.66 -17.44 15.81
CA SER A 35 -2.05 -17.75 14.43
C SER A 35 -3.56 -17.94 14.30
N VAL A 36 -4.17 -17.23 13.35
CA VAL A 36 -5.54 -17.44 12.88
C VAL A 36 -5.46 -18.07 11.50
N ASN A 37 -6.13 -19.19 11.28
CA ASN A 37 -6.17 -19.89 9.99
C ASN A 37 -7.49 -19.67 9.27
N ASP A 38 -7.91 -18.42 9.22
CA ASP A 38 -9.16 -17.93 8.63
C ASP A 38 -9.05 -16.41 8.45
N ASP A 39 -10.07 -15.80 7.87
CA ASP A 39 -10.24 -14.35 7.81
C ASP A 39 -10.48 -13.80 9.22
N VAL A 40 -9.98 -12.58 9.47
CA VAL A 40 -10.23 -11.81 10.68
C VAL A 40 -11.04 -10.57 10.34
N VAL A 41 -12.14 -10.36 11.05
CA VAL A 41 -13.06 -9.24 10.83
C VAL A 41 -13.13 -8.34 12.06
N ALA A 42 -13.12 -7.03 11.84
CA ALA A 42 -13.47 -6.01 12.83
C ALA A 42 -14.60 -5.14 12.28
N ALA A 43 -15.55 -4.72 13.13
CA ALA A 43 -16.70 -3.93 12.69
C ALA A 43 -17.03 -2.86 13.74
N GLY A 44 -16.73 -1.61 13.44
CA GLY A 44 -16.92 -0.48 14.37
C GLY A 44 -15.89 -0.43 15.51
N TYR A 45 -14.73 -1.08 15.35
CA TYR A 45 -13.63 -1.00 16.31
C TYR A 45 -12.27 -1.30 15.65
N SER A 46 -11.18 -0.87 16.29
CA SER A 46 -9.82 -1.15 15.84
C SER A 46 -9.38 -2.59 16.11
N CYS A 47 -8.57 -3.14 15.21
CA CYS A 47 -7.95 -4.46 15.31
C CYS A 47 -6.43 -4.38 15.13
N THR A 48 -5.69 -5.12 15.95
CA THR A 48 -4.22 -5.19 15.85
C THR A 48 -3.75 -6.62 15.60
N ILE A 49 -2.87 -6.80 14.62
CA ILE A 49 -2.09 -8.04 14.44
C ILE A 49 -0.71 -7.82 15.07
N ALA A 50 -0.45 -8.44 16.21
CA ALA A 50 0.80 -8.29 16.95
C ALA A 50 2.01 -8.83 16.15
N ALA A 51 3.23 -8.40 16.50
CA ALA A 51 4.44 -8.68 15.72
C ALA A 51 4.73 -10.16 15.45
N SER A 52 4.31 -11.06 16.36
CA SER A 52 4.51 -12.51 16.21
C SER A 52 3.24 -13.25 15.77
N ALA A 53 2.16 -12.52 15.50
CA ALA A 53 0.88 -13.09 15.07
C ALA A 53 0.84 -13.28 13.55
N SER A 54 -0.04 -14.18 13.11
CA SER A 54 -0.27 -14.43 11.68
C SER A 54 -1.74 -14.67 11.39
N VAL A 55 -2.27 -14.03 10.36
CA VAL A 55 -3.59 -14.33 9.79
C VAL A 55 -3.37 -15.03 8.45
N ASN A 56 -3.77 -16.29 8.35
CA ASN A 56 -3.74 -17.05 7.10
C ASN A 56 -5.10 -16.94 6.38
N GLY A 57 -5.44 -15.69 6.07
CA GLY A 57 -6.69 -15.22 5.49
C GLY A 57 -6.60 -13.71 5.31
N ASN A 58 -7.73 -13.07 5.07
CA ASN A 58 -7.87 -11.63 4.95
C ASN A 58 -8.02 -10.96 6.31
N LEU A 59 -7.65 -9.69 6.39
CA LEU A 59 -7.96 -8.82 7.52
C LEU A 59 -8.92 -7.72 7.05
N ILE A 60 -10.16 -7.78 7.50
CA ILE A 60 -11.25 -6.93 7.01
C ILE A 60 -11.74 -6.08 8.16
N GLN A 61 -11.91 -4.79 7.92
CA GLN A 61 -12.55 -3.90 8.87
C GLN A 61 -13.62 -3.05 8.19
N THR A 62 -14.78 -2.92 8.85
CA THR A 62 -15.91 -2.11 8.37
C THR A 62 -16.34 -1.09 9.44
N GLY A 63 -16.79 0.09 9.00
CA GLY A 63 -17.21 1.17 9.90
C GLY A 63 -16.04 1.83 10.65
N PRO A 64 -16.29 2.56 11.75
CA PRO A 64 -15.20 3.26 12.44
C PRO A 64 -14.19 2.29 13.05
N GLY A 65 -12.89 2.48 12.85
CA GLY A 65 -11.89 1.59 13.40
C GLY A 65 -10.49 1.95 12.96
N ASN A 66 -9.53 1.05 13.17
CA ASN A 66 -8.20 1.15 12.57
C ASN A 66 -7.66 -0.26 12.47
N LEU A 67 -6.95 -0.57 11.40
CA LEU A 67 -6.18 -1.80 11.27
C LEU A 67 -4.70 -1.52 11.53
N VAL A 68 -4.12 -2.19 12.53
CA VAL A 68 -2.68 -2.07 12.84
C VAL A 68 -1.99 -3.41 12.65
N ILE A 69 -1.13 -3.51 11.64
CA ILE A 69 -0.45 -4.74 11.27
C ILE A 69 1.03 -4.63 11.63
N ARG A 70 1.44 -5.41 12.63
CA ARG A 70 2.85 -5.58 13.03
C ARG A 70 3.36 -6.98 12.73
N GLY A 71 2.45 -7.96 12.65
CA GLY A 71 2.73 -9.34 12.28
C GLY A 71 2.49 -9.61 10.80
N ALA A 72 1.93 -10.77 10.50
CA ALA A 72 1.67 -11.22 9.13
C ALA A 72 0.17 -11.33 8.82
N VAL A 73 -0.23 -10.84 7.65
CA VAL A 73 -1.51 -11.16 7.01
C VAL A 73 -1.17 -11.78 5.66
N ASN A 74 -1.54 -13.04 5.42
CA ASN A 74 -1.19 -13.71 4.17
C ASN A 74 -2.14 -13.36 3.03
N GLY A 75 -3.37 -12.95 3.34
CA GLY A 75 -4.37 -12.47 2.38
C GLY A 75 -4.33 -10.96 2.18
N ALA A 76 -5.47 -10.42 1.73
CA ALA A 76 -5.69 -8.99 1.55
C ALA A 76 -6.01 -8.30 2.88
N VAL A 77 -5.83 -6.99 2.89
CA VAL A 77 -6.22 -6.10 3.99
C VAL A 77 -7.21 -5.09 3.44
N GLU A 78 -8.38 -4.99 4.05
CA GLU A 78 -9.46 -4.11 3.60
C GLU A 78 -10.00 -3.32 4.79
N GLU A 79 -10.07 -2.00 4.65
CA GLU A 79 -10.76 -1.10 5.56
C GLU A 79 -11.81 -0.35 4.71
N SER A 80 -13.08 -0.41 5.13
CA SER A 80 -14.21 0.27 4.51
C SER A 80 -15.04 1.04 5.55
N GLY A 81 -14.39 1.96 6.25
CA GLY A 81 -15.02 2.95 7.11
C GLY A 81 -14.07 4.10 7.45
N ASP A 82 -14.45 4.95 8.42
CA ASP A 82 -13.67 6.16 8.75
C ASP A 82 -12.32 5.87 9.48
N GLY A 83 -11.70 4.71 9.24
CA GLY A 83 -10.54 4.19 9.94
C GLY A 83 -9.31 4.03 9.07
N SER A 84 -8.12 4.04 9.68
CA SER A 84 -6.86 3.94 8.92
C SER A 84 -6.24 2.53 8.93
N ILE A 85 -5.48 2.22 7.89
CA ILE A 85 -4.60 1.05 7.84
C ILE A 85 -3.17 1.48 8.16
N THR A 86 -2.56 0.85 9.16
CA THR A 86 -1.13 1.06 9.50
C THR A 86 -0.37 -0.25 9.47
N ILE A 87 0.59 -0.39 8.56
CA ILE A 87 1.51 -1.53 8.46
C ILE A 87 2.88 -1.13 8.99
N ALA A 88 3.18 -1.51 10.23
CA ALA A 88 4.37 -1.06 10.97
C ALA A 88 5.32 -2.23 11.27
N GLY A 89 6.24 -2.51 10.34
CA GLY A 89 7.13 -3.67 10.36
C GLY A 89 6.44 -5.01 10.14
N GLY A 90 5.18 -4.97 9.68
CA GLY A 90 4.38 -6.13 9.33
C GLY A 90 4.55 -6.54 7.88
N ARG A 91 3.90 -7.65 7.52
CA ARG A 91 3.83 -8.14 6.13
C ARG A 91 2.40 -8.42 5.71
N THR A 92 2.06 -8.06 4.49
CA THR A 92 0.82 -8.42 3.82
C THR A 92 1.12 -9.25 2.57
N GLY A 93 0.36 -10.31 2.33
CA GLY A 93 0.55 -11.18 1.17
C GLY A 93 -0.28 -10.76 -0.05
N GLY A 94 -1.39 -10.04 0.17
CA GLY A 94 -2.24 -9.48 -0.87
C GLY A 94 -2.28 -7.95 -0.87
N ASN A 95 -3.27 -7.43 -1.58
CA ASN A 95 -3.53 -5.99 -1.69
C ASN A 95 -3.94 -5.38 -0.35
N VAL A 96 -3.70 -4.09 -0.21
CA VAL A 96 -4.12 -3.26 0.91
C VAL A 96 -5.05 -2.20 0.36
N SER A 97 -6.32 -2.19 0.79
CA SER A 97 -7.34 -1.28 0.28
C SER A 97 -8.02 -0.52 1.41
N GLU A 98 -8.11 0.81 1.26
CA GLU A 98 -8.90 1.73 2.09
C GLU A 98 -9.82 2.54 1.14
N ALA A 99 -11.04 2.89 1.56
CA ALA A 99 -12.01 3.55 0.67
C ALA A 99 -12.79 4.73 1.26
N ASP A 100 -12.42 5.26 2.43
CA ASP A 100 -13.24 6.21 3.18
C ASP A 100 -12.36 7.37 3.75
N LEU A 101 -12.64 7.89 4.95
CA LEU A 101 -11.92 9.07 5.46
C LEU A 101 -10.53 8.76 6.02
N GLY A 102 -10.20 7.49 6.21
CA GLY A 102 -8.91 7.03 6.72
C GLY A 102 -7.86 7.01 5.62
N GLY A 103 -6.67 6.50 5.92
CA GLY A 103 -5.63 6.38 4.90
C GLY A 103 -4.69 5.23 5.21
N VAL A 104 -3.75 4.98 4.30
CA VAL A 104 -2.79 3.88 4.47
C VAL A 104 -1.43 4.42 4.88
N SER A 105 -0.91 3.96 6.02
CA SER A 105 0.46 4.24 6.46
C SER A 105 1.32 2.99 6.49
N VAL A 106 2.41 2.98 5.71
CA VAL A 106 3.37 1.87 5.67
C VAL A 106 4.69 2.34 6.26
N ARG A 107 5.19 1.64 7.28
CA ARG A 107 6.39 2.04 8.04
C ARG A 107 7.32 0.87 8.31
N GLY A 108 8.63 1.13 8.31
CA GLY A 108 9.60 0.27 8.98
C GLY A 108 9.94 -1.06 8.29
N GLY A 109 10.33 -1.02 7.02
CA GLY A 109 10.78 -2.20 6.27
C GLY A 109 9.68 -3.25 6.04
N SER A 110 8.42 -2.83 6.14
CA SER A 110 7.24 -3.66 5.85
C SER A 110 7.31 -4.22 4.43
N THR A 111 6.69 -5.38 4.24
CA THR A 111 6.58 -6.02 2.92
C THR A 111 5.12 -6.10 2.52
N ILE A 112 4.81 -5.71 1.29
CA ILE A 112 3.48 -5.79 0.72
C ILE A 112 3.59 -6.70 -0.50
N GLY A 113 2.79 -7.77 -0.53
CA GLY A 113 2.79 -8.76 -1.60
C GLY A 113 1.97 -8.35 -2.83
N GLY A 114 1.14 -7.31 -2.69
CA GLY A 114 0.30 -6.74 -3.75
C GLY A 114 0.44 -5.22 -3.84
N SER A 115 -0.62 -4.55 -4.28
CA SER A 115 -0.71 -3.09 -4.36
C SER A 115 -1.31 -2.47 -3.10
N ILE A 116 -1.10 -1.16 -2.96
CA ILE A 116 -1.86 -0.29 -2.06
C ILE A 116 -2.87 0.48 -2.91
N GLU A 117 -4.13 0.48 -2.49
CA GLU A 117 -5.22 1.23 -3.11
C GLU A 117 -5.92 2.07 -2.05
N GLU A 118 -6.00 3.38 -2.25
CA GLU A 118 -6.91 4.25 -1.50
C GLU A 118 -7.83 4.99 -2.49
N SER A 119 -9.12 5.03 -2.15
CA SER A 119 -10.16 5.61 -3.01
C SER A 119 -11.08 6.61 -2.30
N GLY A 120 -10.73 6.97 -1.07
CA GLY A 120 -11.46 7.81 -0.15
C GLY A 120 -10.93 9.25 -0.06
N ASP A 121 -11.03 9.87 1.11
CA ASP A 121 -10.56 11.25 1.35
C ASP A 121 -9.17 11.30 2.02
N GLY A 122 -8.62 10.16 2.45
CA GLY A 122 -7.29 10.12 3.02
C GLY A 122 -6.22 9.88 1.96
N GLY A 123 -5.00 9.69 2.47
CA GLY A 123 -3.79 9.66 1.65
C GLY A 123 -2.86 8.50 2.02
N VAL A 124 -2.15 7.97 1.03
CA VAL A 124 -1.10 6.97 1.25
C VAL A 124 0.21 7.60 1.71
N ASN A 125 0.71 7.13 2.86
CA ASN A 125 1.95 7.57 3.48
C ASN A 125 2.92 6.40 3.69
N VAL A 126 3.93 6.29 2.83
CA VAL A 126 4.98 5.27 2.93
C VAL A 126 6.25 5.89 3.51
N THR A 127 6.74 5.36 4.62
CA THR A 127 8.00 5.77 5.25
C THR A 127 8.91 4.56 5.45
N VAL A 128 10.00 4.51 4.68
CA VAL A 128 11.05 3.49 4.81
C VAL A 128 12.13 4.01 5.76
N ASP A 129 11.85 3.91 7.06
CA ASP A 129 12.70 4.36 8.18
C ASP A 129 13.54 3.24 8.83
N ARG A 130 13.61 2.08 8.20
CA ARG A 130 14.49 0.96 8.58
C ARG A 130 15.13 0.34 7.33
N PRO A 131 16.30 -0.30 7.48
CA PRO A 131 16.92 -1.04 6.39
C PRO A 131 15.97 -2.07 5.79
N GLY A 132 15.83 -2.05 4.47
CA GLY A 132 14.91 -2.91 3.73
C GLY A 132 14.40 -2.23 2.47
N VAL A 133 13.47 -2.90 1.80
CA VAL A 133 12.77 -2.39 0.63
C VAL A 133 11.27 -2.52 0.88
N VAL A 134 10.53 -1.43 0.73
CA VAL A 134 9.08 -1.52 0.53
C VAL A 134 8.87 -1.73 -0.96
N ASN A 135 8.30 -2.88 -1.33
CA ASN A 135 7.95 -3.21 -2.69
C ASN A 135 6.43 -3.18 -2.81
N ALA A 136 5.86 -2.16 -3.45
CA ALA A 136 4.42 -2.04 -3.65
C ALA A 136 4.11 -1.01 -4.73
N ASP A 137 3.19 -1.35 -5.63
CA ASP A 137 2.54 -0.33 -6.47
C ASP A 137 1.47 0.38 -5.65
N ILE A 138 1.36 1.70 -5.82
CA ILE A 138 0.38 2.55 -5.14
C ILE A 138 -0.57 3.10 -6.20
N LEU A 139 -1.86 2.91 -5.97
CA LEU A 139 -2.94 3.59 -6.68
C LEU A 139 -3.72 4.41 -5.68
N GLU A 140 -3.66 5.72 -5.84
CA GLU A 140 -4.52 6.64 -5.14
C GLU A 140 -5.54 7.17 -6.16
N SER A 141 -6.81 7.19 -5.75
CA SER A 141 -7.93 7.67 -6.59
C SER A 141 -8.87 8.60 -5.83
N GLY A 142 -8.52 8.87 -4.57
CA GLY A 142 -9.26 9.66 -3.60
C GLY A 142 -8.92 11.15 -3.61
N ASN A 143 -9.29 11.86 -2.55
CA ASN A 143 -8.99 13.29 -2.39
C ASN A 143 -7.72 13.57 -1.55
N GLY A 144 -6.98 12.53 -1.16
CA GLY A 144 -5.67 12.71 -0.54
C GLY A 144 -4.55 12.70 -1.55
N GLY A 145 -3.33 12.49 -1.07
CA GLY A 145 -2.16 12.44 -1.93
C GLY A 145 -1.15 11.45 -1.40
N VAL A 146 -0.25 11.02 -2.27
CA VAL A 146 0.75 10.01 -1.94
C VAL A 146 2.04 10.66 -1.45
N THR A 147 2.51 10.25 -0.29
CA THR A 147 3.83 10.63 0.23
C THR A 147 4.71 9.40 0.42
N VAL A 148 5.89 9.37 -0.22
CA VAL A 148 6.90 8.33 -0.07
C VAL A 148 8.20 8.92 0.48
N VAL A 149 8.67 8.43 1.62
CA VAL A 149 9.91 8.88 2.28
C VAL A 149 10.85 7.70 2.49
N ALA A 150 11.89 7.63 1.65
CA ALA A 150 12.99 6.66 1.76
C ALA A 150 14.13 7.26 2.59
N SER A 151 14.14 7.01 3.91
CA SER A 151 15.09 7.64 4.85
C SER A 151 16.18 6.70 5.39
N SER A 152 15.90 5.40 5.46
CA SER A 152 16.86 4.37 5.90
C SER A 152 16.71 3.03 5.18
N GLY A 153 15.84 2.97 4.17
CA GLY A 153 15.73 1.89 3.20
C GLY A 153 15.19 2.44 1.89
N SER A 154 14.92 1.56 0.94
CA SER A 154 14.49 1.91 -0.42
C SER A 154 13.02 1.62 -0.67
N PHE A 155 12.47 2.25 -1.70
CA PHE A 155 11.15 1.96 -2.25
C PHE A 155 11.29 1.45 -3.68
N GLU A 156 10.53 0.41 -4.01
CA GLU A 156 10.39 -0.11 -5.37
C GLU A 156 8.90 -0.29 -5.69
N GLY A 157 8.43 0.27 -6.80
CA GLY A 157 7.02 0.25 -7.19
C GLY A 157 6.60 1.55 -7.86
N SER A 158 5.54 1.49 -8.66
CA SER A 158 4.99 2.68 -9.31
C SER A 158 3.97 3.37 -8.41
N VAL A 159 3.84 4.68 -8.57
CA VAL A 159 2.84 5.50 -7.88
C VAL A 159 1.94 6.13 -8.93
N ILE A 160 0.65 5.87 -8.83
CA ILE A 160 -0.37 6.48 -9.68
C ILE A 160 -1.33 7.22 -8.75
N GLU A 161 -1.47 8.52 -8.95
CA GLU A 161 -2.52 9.32 -8.34
C GLU A 161 -3.48 9.78 -9.45
N THR A 162 -4.78 9.60 -9.20
CA THR A 162 -5.84 9.96 -10.16
C THR A 162 -6.91 10.85 -9.58
N GLY A 163 -6.95 10.99 -8.25
CA GLY A 163 -7.89 11.86 -7.58
C GLY A 163 -7.25 13.17 -7.15
N ASN A 164 -7.95 13.96 -6.34
CA ASN A 164 -7.49 15.30 -5.98
C ASN A 164 -6.30 15.22 -5.03
N GLY A 165 -5.07 15.41 -5.53
CA GLY A 165 -3.92 15.03 -4.73
C GLY A 165 -2.62 15.67 -5.11
N SER A 166 -1.53 15.18 -4.55
CA SER A 166 -0.18 15.49 -5.01
C SER A 166 0.72 14.34 -4.60
N VAL A 167 1.66 14.00 -5.46
CA VAL A 167 2.64 12.97 -5.15
C VAL A 167 3.94 13.63 -4.67
N SER A 168 4.38 13.29 -3.46
CA SER A 168 5.63 13.76 -2.89
C SER A 168 6.56 12.58 -2.58
N VAL A 169 7.77 12.61 -3.15
CA VAL A 169 8.81 11.62 -2.90
C VAL A 169 10.05 12.29 -2.32
N THR A 170 10.54 11.76 -1.21
CA THR A 170 11.82 12.15 -0.61
C THR A 170 12.75 10.95 -0.52
N VAL A 171 13.94 11.06 -1.12
CA VAL A 171 14.96 10.00 -1.12
C VAL A 171 16.23 10.51 -0.44
N ALA A 172 16.52 10.00 0.76
CA ALA A 172 17.72 10.36 1.50
C ALA A 172 19.00 9.78 0.86
N ALA A 173 20.15 10.37 1.18
CA ALA A 173 21.44 9.91 0.72
C ALA A 173 21.66 8.42 1.03
N GLY A 174 22.16 7.67 0.03
CA GLY A 174 22.38 6.23 0.13
C GLY A 174 21.12 5.36 0.03
N GLN A 175 19.93 5.95 -0.11
CA GLN A 175 18.68 5.24 -0.36
C GLN A 175 18.26 5.36 -1.83
N SER A 176 17.25 4.56 -2.22
CA SER A 176 16.70 4.63 -3.58
C SER A 176 15.19 4.62 -3.64
N PHE A 177 14.66 5.26 -4.68
CA PHE A 177 13.30 5.05 -5.19
C PHE A 177 13.41 4.49 -6.61
N LYS A 178 12.65 3.43 -6.92
CA LYS A 178 12.55 2.90 -8.27
C LYS A 178 11.10 2.66 -8.67
N GLY A 179 10.67 3.30 -9.74
CA GLY A 179 9.32 3.16 -10.29
C GLY A 179 8.82 4.44 -10.94
N GLY A 180 7.76 4.34 -11.73
CA GLY A 180 7.13 5.51 -12.36
C GLY A 180 6.26 6.27 -11.37
N ILE A 181 6.07 7.56 -11.61
CA ILE A 181 5.06 8.38 -10.95
C ILE A 181 4.19 9.00 -12.02
N GLU A 182 2.89 8.80 -11.91
CA GLU A 182 1.87 9.39 -12.77
C GLU A 182 0.83 10.09 -11.89
N GLU A 183 0.53 11.33 -12.23
CA GLU A 183 -0.50 12.15 -11.59
C GLU A 183 -1.43 12.66 -12.70
N TYR A 184 -2.74 12.46 -12.57
CA TYR A 184 -3.76 12.67 -13.62
C TYR A 184 -4.74 13.83 -13.37
N ASP A 185 -4.53 14.58 -12.30
CA ASP A 185 -5.39 15.57 -11.70
C ASP A 185 -4.72 16.97 -11.64
N GLY A 186 -5.35 17.96 -11.00
CA GLY A 186 -4.77 19.30 -10.86
C GLY A 186 -3.61 19.40 -9.86
N GLY A 187 -3.13 18.26 -9.36
CA GLY A 187 -2.14 18.07 -8.33
C GLY A 187 -0.74 18.49 -8.71
N SER A 188 0.28 17.92 -8.07
CA SER A 188 1.67 18.17 -8.46
C SER A 188 2.54 17.00 -8.04
N VAL A 189 3.58 16.74 -8.83
CA VAL A 189 4.59 15.73 -8.54
C VAL A 189 5.86 16.42 -8.05
N THR A 190 6.28 16.12 -6.81
CA THR A 190 7.53 16.63 -6.23
C THR A 190 8.45 15.48 -5.86
N ALA A 191 9.68 15.47 -6.40
CA ALA A 191 10.75 14.55 -6.01
C ALA A 191 11.95 15.31 -5.45
N SER A 192 12.22 15.11 -4.14
CA SER A 192 13.42 15.59 -3.46
C SER A 192 14.42 14.42 -3.30
N VAL A 193 15.55 14.49 -4.01
CA VAL A 193 16.47 13.36 -4.17
C VAL A 193 17.88 13.75 -3.73
N GLU A 194 18.29 13.21 -2.58
CA GLU A 194 19.68 13.21 -2.09
C GLU A 194 20.35 11.84 -2.33
N GLY A 195 19.56 10.79 -2.56
CA GLY A 195 20.01 9.45 -2.92
C GLY A 195 19.94 9.18 -4.42
N PHE A 196 19.27 8.09 -4.79
CA PHE A 196 19.10 7.67 -6.18
C PHE A 196 17.61 7.51 -6.54
N PHE A 197 17.18 8.13 -7.63
CA PHE A 197 15.84 7.95 -8.18
C PHE A 197 15.94 7.35 -9.58
N GLU A 198 15.18 6.28 -9.86
CA GLU A 198 15.04 5.70 -11.20
C GLU A 198 13.57 5.52 -11.58
N GLY A 199 13.13 6.25 -12.59
CA GLY A 199 11.74 6.25 -13.04
C GLY A 199 11.35 7.55 -13.73
N ASN A 200 10.18 7.56 -14.36
CA ASN A 200 9.64 8.77 -14.98
C ASN A 200 8.67 9.46 -14.02
N LEU A 201 8.59 10.79 -14.13
CA LEU A 201 7.54 11.60 -13.50
C LEU A 201 6.66 12.17 -14.60
N LEU A 202 5.36 11.89 -14.52
CA LEU A 202 4.34 12.38 -15.43
C LEU A 202 3.26 13.13 -14.63
N GLU A 203 2.93 14.32 -15.11
CA GLU A 203 1.85 15.17 -14.59
C GLU A 203 0.93 15.54 -15.75
N LEU A 204 -0.31 15.02 -15.74
CA LEU A 204 -1.18 14.99 -16.91
C LEU A 204 -2.40 15.92 -16.83
N ALA A 205 -2.57 16.77 -15.80
CA ALA A 205 -3.71 17.69 -15.78
C ALA A 205 -3.40 19.09 -15.21
N GLY A 206 -2.23 19.59 -15.60
CA GLY A 206 -1.88 21.01 -15.42
C GLY A 206 -1.23 21.33 -14.08
N GLY A 207 -0.90 20.30 -13.31
CA GLY A 207 -0.06 20.38 -12.13
C GLY A 207 1.40 20.74 -12.41
N ASN A 208 2.21 20.80 -11.36
CA ASN A 208 3.64 21.09 -11.49
C ASN A 208 4.48 19.83 -11.26
N VAL A 209 5.59 19.74 -11.98
CA VAL A 209 6.64 18.74 -11.70
C VAL A 209 7.87 19.44 -11.14
N LEU A 210 8.24 19.12 -9.90
CA LEU A 210 9.44 19.63 -9.24
C LEU A 210 10.41 18.48 -8.94
N THR A 211 11.63 18.60 -9.44
CA THR A 211 12.76 17.70 -9.11
C THR A 211 13.90 18.52 -8.51
N GLN A 212 14.39 18.13 -7.32
CA GLN A 212 15.42 18.90 -6.61
C GLN A 212 16.30 18.03 -5.70
N GLY A 213 17.53 18.45 -5.45
CA GLY A 213 18.44 17.79 -4.49
C GLY A 213 19.84 17.52 -5.04
N GLN A 214 20.72 16.94 -4.21
CA GLN A 214 22.12 16.67 -4.57
C GLN A 214 22.37 15.25 -5.09
N GLY A 215 21.34 14.42 -5.17
CA GLY A 215 21.42 13.04 -5.61
C GLY A 215 21.45 12.85 -7.13
N THR A 216 21.21 11.61 -7.54
CA THR A 216 21.08 11.22 -8.95
C THR A 216 19.64 10.92 -9.28
N PHE A 217 19.15 11.49 -10.37
CA PHE A 217 17.84 11.21 -10.94
C PHE A 217 18.02 10.63 -12.33
N LYS A 218 17.43 9.46 -12.60
CA LYS A 218 17.46 8.79 -13.89
C LYS A 218 16.04 8.53 -14.40
N GLY A 219 15.69 9.16 -15.51
CA GLY A 219 14.39 9.07 -16.16
C GLY A 219 13.92 10.43 -16.67
N ASN A 220 12.67 10.49 -17.11
CA ASN A 220 12.09 11.72 -17.65
C ASN A 220 11.27 12.46 -16.60
N SER A 221 11.13 13.78 -16.78
CA SER A 221 10.14 14.59 -16.08
C SER A 221 9.29 15.31 -17.13
N GLU A 222 7.99 15.04 -17.13
CA GLU A 222 7.04 15.46 -18.16
C GLU A 222 5.79 16.08 -17.51
N HIS A 223 5.24 17.12 -18.11
CA HIS A 223 4.07 17.84 -17.59
C HIS A 223 3.16 18.34 -18.71
N GLU A 224 1.86 18.54 -18.41
CA GLU A 224 0.90 19.21 -19.27
C GLU A 224 0.74 20.72 -18.90
N LEU A 225 0.40 21.56 -19.88
CA LEU A 225 0.01 22.96 -19.63
C LEU A 225 -1.36 23.04 -18.93
N PRO A 226 -1.61 24.03 -18.06
CA PRO A 226 -0.80 25.22 -17.77
C PRO A 226 0.30 25.01 -16.72
N GLY A 227 0.59 23.76 -16.36
CA GLY A 227 1.60 23.39 -15.38
C GLY A 227 2.99 23.89 -15.70
N THR A 228 3.89 23.74 -14.72
CA THR A 228 5.32 24.03 -14.91
C THR A 228 6.17 22.86 -14.49
N CYS A 229 7.33 22.71 -15.14
CA CYS A 229 8.35 21.76 -14.71
C CYS A 229 9.63 22.49 -14.31
N THR A 230 10.12 22.21 -13.10
CA THR A 230 11.37 22.75 -12.57
C THR A 230 12.29 21.61 -12.17
N ASN A 231 13.55 21.70 -12.61
CA ASN A 231 14.59 20.76 -12.27
C ASN A 231 15.81 21.47 -11.68
N SER A 232 16.24 21.02 -10.51
CA SER A 232 17.43 21.52 -9.79
C SER A 232 18.25 20.37 -9.19
N ILE A 233 18.17 19.18 -9.79
CA ILE A 233 18.96 18.00 -9.38
C ILE A 233 20.41 18.16 -9.84
N ALA A 234 21.36 17.79 -8.97
CA ALA A 234 22.79 17.86 -9.29
C ALA A 234 23.22 16.92 -10.44
N ALA A 235 22.70 15.69 -10.48
CA ALA A 235 22.99 14.70 -11.52
C ALA A 235 21.70 14.16 -12.15
N PHE A 236 21.25 14.81 -13.22
CA PHE A 236 20.04 14.40 -13.95
C PHE A 236 20.39 13.65 -15.24
N GLU A 237 19.81 12.46 -15.41
CA GLU A 237 20.01 11.57 -16.55
C GLU A 237 18.68 11.25 -17.23
N GLY A 238 18.33 12.04 -18.26
CA GLY A 238 17.11 11.85 -19.05
C GLY A 238 16.64 13.15 -19.67
N ALA A 239 15.37 13.22 -20.06
CA ALA A 239 14.75 14.46 -20.52
C ALA A 239 14.09 15.21 -19.36
N ALA A 240 14.57 16.42 -19.08
CA ALA A 240 13.99 17.29 -18.06
C ALA A 240 12.96 18.22 -18.69
N SER A 241 11.79 18.32 -18.05
CA SER A 241 10.76 19.31 -18.38
C SER A 241 10.19 19.19 -19.80
N ASN A 242 9.92 17.96 -20.24
CA ASN A 242 9.17 17.74 -21.47
C ASN A 242 7.72 18.21 -21.30
N LEU A 243 7.17 18.73 -22.38
CA LEU A 243 5.74 18.96 -22.49
C LEU A 243 5.08 17.72 -23.10
N LEU A 244 4.00 17.26 -22.48
CA LEU A 244 3.16 16.15 -22.96
C LEU A 244 2.29 16.57 -24.17
#